data_AF-A0AAE0TAX8-F1
#
_entry.id   AF-A0AAE0TAX8-F1
#
_cell.length_a   1.000
_cell.length_b   1.000
_cell.length_c   1.000
_cell.angle_alpha   90.00
_cell.angle_beta   90.00
_cell.angle_gamma   90.00
#
_symmetry.space_group_name_H-M   'P 1'
#
loop_
_entity.id
_entity.type
_entity.pdbx_description
1 polymer ?
#
loop_
_entity_poly.entity_id
_entity_poly.type
_entity_poly.pdbx_seq_one_letter_code
_entity_poly.pdbx_strand_id
1 'polypeptide(L)'
;MDVFGELEKDRFVVRDIAYHLLRVVRRAYVHCQYWNRIEKKLRNEKNISGLDYEHILGRGMHEKETEVLMKRRQDMVVQDFMENMISPIVPQEIRKTAEVKFLHFAEQCAEIIWWMCVQNPAMHLEYLHDRISGQSKVHIFNSDHYRPYLKSGEFVDFCVWPLIRLHQDGPILSKGVAQGMNK
;
A
#
# COMPACT_ATOMS: atom_id res chain seq x y z
N MET A 1 1.23 20.62 -15.30
CA MET A 1 0.39 21.44 -14.40
C MET A 1 -0.07 20.54 -13.27
N ASP A 2 0.41 20.78 -12.05
CA ASP A 2 0.20 19.90 -10.91
C ASP A 2 -1.19 20.16 -10.30
N VAL A 3 -2.16 19.30 -10.61
CA VAL A 3 -3.54 19.35 -10.08
C VAL A 3 -3.57 19.35 -8.54
N PHE A 4 -2.52 18.89 -7.85
CA PHE A 4 -2.48 18.92 -6.40
C PHE A 4 -1.97 20.25 -5.83
N GLY A 5 -1.12 20.99 -6.56
CA GLY A 5 -0.56 22.27 -6.10
C GLY A 5 -1.60 23.40 -5.93
N GLU A 6 -2.76 23.31 -6.59
CA GLU A 6 -3.85 24.29 -6.40
C GLU A 6 -4.77 23.95 -5.22
N LEU A 7 -4.80 22.67 -4.78
CA LEU A 7 -5.58 22.21 -3.62
C LEU A 7 -4.80 22.36 -2.29
N GLU A 8 -3.49 22.62 -2.36
CA GLU A 8 -2.57 22.73 -1.23
C GLU A 8 -2.73 23.97 -0.35
N LYS A 9 -3.58 24.93 -0.73
CA LYS A 9 -3.74 26.20 0.02
C LYS A 9 -4.63 26.09 1.25
N ASP A 10 -5.44 25.04 1.37
CA ASP A 10 -6.29 24.79 2.54
C ASP A 10 -5.86 23.51 3.28
N ARG A 11 -5.44 23.66 4.54
CA ARG A 11 -4.98 22.57 5.39
C ARG A 11 -6.06 21.48 5.55
N PHE A 12 -7.34 21.86 5.63
CA PHE A 12 -8.42 20.90 5.81
C PHE A 12 -8.58 20.01 4.57
N VAL A 13 -8.51 20.60 3.38
CA VAL A 13 -8.59 19.88 2.10
C VAL A 13 -7.42 18.90 1.94
N VAL A 14 -6.19 19.31 2.25
CA VAL A 14 -5.00 18.43 2.15
C VAL A 14 -5.11 17.23 3.09
N ARG A 15 -5.57 17.45 4.34
CA ARG A 15 -5.75 16.38 5.31
C ARG A 15 -6.80 15.36 4.83
N ASP A 16 -7.92 15.83 4.31
CA ASP A 16 -8.99 14.96 3.83
C ASP A 16 -8.53 14.13 2.61
N ILE A 17 -7.82 14.77 1.66
CA ILE A 17 -7.21 14.07 0.53
C ILE A 17 -6.23 13.00 1.02
N ALA A 18 -5.30 13.35 1.93
CA ALA A 18 -4.34 12.41 2.49
C ALA A 18 -5.03 11.22 3.17
N TYR A 19 -6.11 11.47 3.91
CA TYR A 19 -6.91 10.42 4.52
C TYR A 19 -7.52 9.47 3.47
N HIS A 20 -8.11 9.98 2.40
CA HIS A 20 -8.68 9.16 1.33
C HIS A 20 -7.61 8.34 0.59
N LEU A 21 -6.46 8.95 0.27
CA LEU A 21 -5.35 8.24 -0.37
C LEU A 21 -4.78 7.15 0.55
N LEU A 22 -4.58 7.42 1.83
CA LEU A 22 -4.09 6.42 2.79
C LEU A 22 -5.08 5.26 2.97
N ARG A 23 -6.39 5.51 2.88
CA ARG A 23 -7.40 4.45 2.86
C ARG A 23 -7.27 3.54 1.64
N VAL A 24 -6.95 4.08 0.48
CA VAL A 24 -6.67 3.29 -0.74
C VAL A 24 -5.45 2.40 -0.51
N VAL A 25 -4.35 2.95 0.01
CA VAL A 25 -3.14 2.19 0.36
C VAL A 25 -3.47 1.04 1.32
N ARG A 26 -4.26 1.30 2.37
CA ARG A 26 -4.66 0.27 3.35
C ARG A 26 -5.51 -0.82 2.73
N ARG A 27 -6.46 -0.47 1.86
CA ARG A 27 -7.28 -1.44 1.13
C ARG A 27 -6.43 -2.31 0.21
N ALA A 28 -5.54 -1.70 -0.57
CA ALA A 28 -4.63 -2.43 -1.45
C ALA A 28 -3.77 -3.42 -0.67
N TYR A 29 -3.26 -3.03 0.50
CA TYR A 29 -2.48 -3.91 1.36
C TYR A 29 -3.26 -5.10 1.90
N VAL A 30 -4.45 -4.88 2.46
CA VAL A 30 -5.31 -5.98 2.93
C VAL A 30 -5.67 -6.92 1.77
N HIS A 31 -5.98 -6.36 0.60
CA HIS A 31 -6.31 -7.10 -0.61
C HIS A 31 -5.16 -8.00 -1.08
N CYS A 32 -3.96 -7.43 -1.20
CA CYS A 32 -2.77 -8.16 -1.62
C CYS A 32 -2.36 -9.22 -0.60
N GLN A 33 -2.53 -8.96 0.69
CA GLN A 33 -2.30 -9.97 1.74
C GLN A 33 -3.27 -11.15 1.61
N TYR A 34 -4.55 -10.87 1.34
CA TYR A 34 -5.55 -11.91 1.11
C TYR A 34 -5.18 -12.79 -0.09
N TRP A 35 -4.87 -12.17 -1.23
CA TRP A 35 -4.44 -12.89 -2.44
C TRP A 35 -3.15 -13.70 -2.22
N ASN A 36 -2.15 -13.14 -1.53
CA ASN A 36 -0.93 -13.87 -1.19
C ASN A 36 -1.22 -15.11 -0.30
N ARG A 37 -2.17 -15.02 0.63
CA ARG A 37 -2.60 -16.19 1.42
C ARG A 37 -3.28 -17.24 0.56
N ILE A 38 -4.14 -16.84 -0.39
CA ILE A 38 -4.74 -17.77 -1.36
C ILE A 38 -3.64 -18.46 -2.17
N GLU A 39 -2.68 -17.71 -2.71
CA GLU A 39 -1.59 -18.30 -3.48
C GLU A 39 -0.77 -19.30 -2.67
N LYS A 40 -0.44 -18.97 -1.42
CA LYS A 40 0.25 -19.88 -0.52
C LYS A 40 -0.55 -21.14 -0.24
N LYS A 41 -1.87 -21.03 -0.03
CA LYS A 41 -2.76 -22.20 0.14
C LYS A 41 -2.80 -23.05 -1.13
N LEU A 42 -2.99 -22.45 -2.30
CA LEU A 42 -3.00 -23.18 -3.57
C LEU A 42 -1.67 -23.87 -3.86
N ARG A 43 -0.54 -23.27 -3.49
CA ARG A 43 0.79 -23.92 -3.57
C ARG A 43 0.88 -25.13 -2.65
N ASN A 44 0.38 -25.01 -1.42
CA ASN A 44 0.42 -26.08 -0.42
C ASN A 44 -0.55 -27.24 -0.75
N GLU A 45 -1.74 -26.92 -1.27
CA GLU A 45 -2.78 -27.90 -1.66
C GLU A 45 -2.44 -28.63 -2.96
N LYS A 46 -1.70 -27.99 -3.89
CA LYS A 46 -1.19 -28.62 -5.12
C LYS A 46 -0.06 -29.64 -4.90
N ASN A 47 0.28 -29.98 -3.65
CA ASN A 47 1.09 -31.18 -3.35
C ASN A 47 0.37 -32.52 -3.64
N ILE A 48 -0.79 -32.52 -4.31
CA ILE A 48 -1.41 -33.73 -4.92
C ILE A 48 -1.34 -33.71 -6.47
N SER A 49 -0.82 -32.65 -7.10
CA SER A 49 -0.38 -32.74 -8.50
C SER A 49 0.75 -31.75 -8.78
N GLY A 50 1.97 -32.31 -8.84
CA GLY A 50 3.21 -31.61 -9.12
C GLY A 50 3.18 -30.81 -10.43
N LEU A 51 2.86 -29.52 -10.29
CA LEU A 51 3.32 -28.41 -11.12
C LEU A 51 3.62 -27.23 -10.16
N ASP A 52 4.54 -27.40 -9.22
CA ASP A 52 5.98 -27.40 -9.43
C ASP A 52 6.54 -25.96 -9.48
N TYR A 53 7.13 -25.50 -8.37
CA TYR A 53 7.93 -24.27 -8.34
C TYR A 53 9.40 -24.60 -8.09
N GLU A 54 9.71 -25.58 -7.24
CA GLU A 54 11.09 -25.99 -6.98
C GLU A 54 11.66 -26.98 -8.02
N HIS A 55 10.84 -27.83 -8.61
CA HIS A 55 11.21 -28.76 -9.68
C HIS A 55 11.09 -28.09 -11.09
N ILE A 56 10.37 -26.96 -11.23
CA ILE A 56 10.39 -26.02 -12.36
C ILE A 56 11.63 -25.11 -12.30
N LEU A 57 11.99 -24.60 -11.13
CA LEU A 57 13.29 -23.92 -10.93
C LEU A 57 14.46 -24.91 -11.06
N GLY A 58 14.25 -26.18 -10.70
CA GLY A 58 15.20 -27.28 -10.92
C GLY A 58 15.32 -27.74 -12.38
N ARG A 59 14.32 -27.46 -13.22
CA ARG A 59 14.35 -27.68 -14.68
C ARG A 59 14.36 -26.35 -15.44
N GLY A 60 15.28 -25.46 -15.12
CA GLY A 60 15.69 -24.37 -16.01
C GLY A 60 14.56 -23.59 -16.69
N MET A 61 13.50 -23.23 -15.96
CA MET A 61 12.53 -22.25 -16.45
C MET A 61 13.28 -20.93 -16.63
N HIS A 62 13.25 -20.35 -17.82
CA HIS A 62 13.99 -19.12 -18.08
C HIS A 62 13.44 -18.01 -17.18
N GLU A 63 14.29 -17.17 -16.62
CA GLU A 63 13.93 -16.01 -15.76
C GLU A 63 12.71 -15.23 -16.30
N LYS A 64 12.66 -15.07 -17.64
CA LYS A 64 11.56 -14.43 -18.38
C LYS A 64 10.19 -15.09 -18.18
N GLU A 65 10.11 -16.42 -18.11
CA GLU A 65 8.84 -17.13 -17.92
C GLU A 65 8.31 -16.95 -16.49
N THR A 66 9.21 -16.88 -15.52
CA THR A 66 8.86 -16.59 -14.12
C THR A 66 8.36 -15.16 -13.99
N GLU A 67 9.04 -14.21 -14.63
CA GLU A 67 8.64 -12.80 -14.67
C GLU A 67 7.26 -12.62 -15.32
N VAL A 68 7.00 -13.26 -16.46
CA VAL A 68 5.70 -13.22 -17.15
C VAL A 68 4.59 -13.78 -16.26
N LEU A 69 4.82 -14.90 -15.58
CA LEU A 69 3.83 -15.49 -14.68
C LEU A 69 3.54 -14.58 -13.47
N MET A 70 4.58 -13.97 -12.89
CA MET A 70 4.42 -13.04 -11.77
C MET A 70 3.69 -11.76 -12.20
N LYS A 71 3.97 -11.25 -13.40
CA LYS A 71 3.27 -10.08 -13.94
C LYS A 71 1.79 -10.39 -14.19
N ARG A 72 1.45 -11.53 -14.79
CA ARG A 72 0.04 -11.95 -14.97
C ARG A 72 -0.71 -12.04 -13.65
N ARG A 73 -0.07 -12.54 -12.59
CA ARG A 73 -0.68 -12.59 -11.24
C ARG A 73 -0.90 -11.20 -10.68
N GLN A 74 0.09 -10.32 -10.81
CA GLN A 74 -0.04 -8.91 -10.42
C GLN A 74 -1.24 -8.28 -11.15
N ASP A 75 -1.33 -8.45 -12.47
CA ASP A 75 -2.40 -7.87 -13.28
C ASP A 75 -3.79 -8.35 -12.83
N MET A 76 -3.93 -9.65 -12.51
CA MET A 76 -5.18 -10.19 -11.94
C MET A 76 -5.54 -9.56 -10.59
N VAL A 77 -4.57 -9.43 -9.68
CA VAL A 77 -4.80 -8.86 -8.34
C VAL A 77 -5.15 -7.38 -8.45
N VAL A 78 -4.48 -6.64 -9.33
CA VAL A 78 -4.73 -5.22 -9.60
C VAL A 78 -6.10 -5.02 -10.23
N GLN A 79 -6.46 -5.82 -11.24
CA GLN A 79 -7.78 -5.77 -11.87
C GLN A 79 -8.89 -6.01 -10.85
N ASP A 80 -8.79 -7.09 -10.07
CA ASP A 80 -9.76 -7.43 -9.02
C ASP A 80 -9.85 -6.32 -7.95
N PHE A 81 -8.74 -5.70 -7.58
CA PHE A 81 -8.72 -4.55 -6.67
C PHE A 81 -9.47 -3.35 -7.26
N MET A 82 -9.20 -2.99 -8.51
CA MET A 82 -9.83 -1.84 -9.16
C MET A 82 -11.35 -2.04 -9.31
N GLU A 83 -11.76 -3.23 -9.72
CA GLU A 83 -13.17 -3.58 -9.92
C GLU A 83 -13.95 -3.69 -8.61
N ASN A 84 -13.41 -4.41 -7.62
CA ASN A 84 -14.18 -4.78 -6.42
C ASN A 84 -13.93 -3.89 -5.20
N MET A 85 -12.78 -3.20 -5.14
CA MET A 85 -12.39 -2.40 -3.95
C MET A 85 -12.39 -0.90 -4.21
N ILE A 86 -12.16 -0.45 -5.44
CA ILE A 86 -12.06 0.97 -5.81
C ILE A 86 -13.32 1.47 -6.49
N SER A 87 -13.81 0.83 -7.56
CA SER A 87 -15.01 1.26 -8.29
C SER A 87 -16.21 1.60 -7.37
N PRO A 88 -16.52 0.82 -6.30
CA PRO A 88 -17.64 1.12 -5.41
C PRO A 88 -17.46 2.34 -4.50
N ILE A 89 -16.22 2.83 -4.32
CA ILE A 89 -15.91 3.96 -3.41
C ILE A 89 -15.42 5.20 -4.12
N VAL A 90 -15.30 5.20 -5.45
CA VAL A 90 -15.10 6.44 -6.21
C VAL A 90 -16.32 7.31 -5.91
N PRO A 91 -16.17 8.40 -5.14
CA PRO A 91 -17.29 9.27 -4.83
C PRO A 91 -17.83 9.87 -6.12
N GLN A 92 -19.14 10.11 -6.18
CA GLN A 92 -19.72 11.06 -7.14
C GLN A 92 -19.20 12.50 -6.93
N GLU A 93 -18.38 12.72 -5.89
CA GLU A 93 -17.83 14.00 -5.41
C GLU A 93 -16.37 14.25 -5.83
N ILE A 94 -15.65 13.24 -6.34
CA ILE A 94 -14.33 13.49 -6.96
C ILE A 94 -14.60 14.21 -8.28
N ARG A 95 -14.08 15.44 -8.43
CA ARG A 95 -14.13 16.15 -9.72
C ARG A 95 -13.58 15.22 -10.80
N LYS A 96 -14.27 15.10 -11.94
CA LYS A 96 -13.86 14.21 -13.07
C LYS A 96 -12.38 14.34 -13.47
N THR A 97 -11.77 15.51 -13.30
CA THR A 97 -10.35 15.74 -13.58
C THR A 97 -9.40 15.15 -12.54
N ALA A 98 -9.81 15.04 -11.29
CA ALA A 98 -9.07 14.39 -10.21
C ALA A 98 -9.26 12.86 -10.21
N GLU A 99 -10.34 12.37 -10.83
CA GLU A 99 -10.67 10.94 -10.95
C GLU A 99 -9.56 10.15 -11.64
N VAL A 100 -9.06 10.62 -12.79
CA VAL A 100 -7.99 9.94 -13.54
C VAL A 100 -6.73 9.78 -12.68
N LYS A 101 -6.33 10.83 -11.95
CA LYS A 101 -5.16 10.78 -11.07
C LYS A 101 -5.38 9.85 -9.88
N PHE A 102 -6.59 9.85 -9.32
CA PHE A 102 -6.96 8.99 -8.22
C PHE A 102 -6.95 7.50 -8.62
N LEU A 103 -7.54 7.17 -9.77
CA LEU A 103 -7.56 5.81 -10.30
C LEU A 103 -6.14 5.31 -10.60
N HIS A 104 -5.31 6.15 -11.23
CA HIS A 104 -3.91 5.81 -11.48
C HIS A 104 -3.13 5.60 -10.18
N PHE A 105 -3.34 6.44 -9.17
CA PHE A 105 -2.75 6.24 -7.84
C PHE A 105 -3.17 4.90 -7.21
N ALA A 106 -4.45 4.55 -7.31
CA ALA A 106 -4.97 3.30 -6.75
C ALA A 106 -4.36 2.07 -7.43
N GLU A 107 -4.25 2.10 -8.76
CA GLU A 107 -3.60 1.06 -9.56
C GLU A 107 -2.13 0.88 -9.15
N GLN A 108 -1.35 1.96 -9.09
CA GLN A 108 0.05 1.93 -8.68
C GLN A 108 0.23 1.42 -7.24
N CYS A 109 -0.70 1.75 -6.34
CA CYS A 109 -0.69 1.20 -4.98
C CYS A 109 -0.85 -0.31 -4.99
N ALA A 110 -1.83 -0.85 -5.73
CA ALA A 110 -2.02 -2.30 -5.83
C ALA A 110 -0.81 -2.98 -6.46
N GLU A 111 -0.22 -2.38 -7.50
CA GLU A 111 0.97 -2.91 -8.16
C GLU A 111 2.15 -3.06 -7.20
N ILE A 112 2.55 -1.97 -6.53
CA ILE A 112 3.73 -1.97 -5.67
C ILE A 112 3.48 -2.81 -4.40
N ILE A 113 2.27 -2.77 -3.85
CA ILE A 113 1.93 -3.49 -2.62
C ILE A 113 1.78 -4.99 -2.88
N TRP A 114 1.37 -5.41 -4.08
CA TRP A 114 1.45 -6.81 -4.47
C TRP A 114 2.89 -7.33 -4.37
N TRP A 115 3.84 -6.61 -4.97
CA TRP A 115 5.26 -6.95 -4.89
C TRP A 115 5.78 -6.99 -3.45
N MET A 116 5.28 -6.11 -2.58
CA MET A 116 5.61 -6.13 -1.15
C MET A 116 5.11 -7.40 -0.44
N CYS A 117 3.88 -7.82 -0.76
CA CYS A 117 3.23 -8.97 -0.12
C CYS A 117 3.80 -10.31 -0.57
N VAL A 118 4.25 -10.45 -1.83
CA VAL A 118 4.77 -11.73 -2.35
C VAL A 118 6.21 -12.03 -1.94
N GLN A 119 6.92 -11.08 -1.32
CA GLN A 119 8.23 -11.34 -0.76
C GLN A 119 8.20 -12.47 0.28
N ASN A 120 9.35 -13.10 0.50
CA ASN A 120 9.53 -14.11 1.54
C ASN A 120 10.71 -13.73 2.46
N PRO A 121 10.45 -13.22 3.68
CA PRO A 121 9.14 -12.93 4.28
C PRO A 121 8.42 -11.76 3.62
N ALA A 122 7.09 -11.69 3.77
CA ALA A 122 6.30 -10.59 3.23
C ALA A 122 6.64 -9.29 3.97
N MET A 123 6.81 -8.19 3.22
CA MET A 123 7.00 -6.87 3.81
C MET A 123 5.76 -6.42 4.59
N HIS A 124 5.96 -5.50 5.54
CA HIS A 124 4.90 -5.03 6.42
C HIS A 124 4.71 -3.51 6.34
N LEU A 125 3.51 -3.08 5.99
CA LEU A 125 3.08 -1.68 6.09
C LEU A 125 2.53 -1.42 7.49
N GLU A 126 3.20 -0.57 8.24
CA GLU A 126 2.78 -0.14 9.58
C GLU A 126 2.16 1.27 9.51
N TYR A 127 0.91 1.39 9.94
CA TYR A 127 0.20 2.66 9.97
C TYR A 127 0.30 3.33 11.34
N LEU A 128 0.28 4.66 11.35
CA LEU A 128 0.52 5.48 12.54
C LEU A 128 -0.49 5.19 13.68
N HIS A 129 -1.75 4.95 13.34
CA HIS A 129 -2.82 4.65 14.29
C HIS A 129 -2.79 3.19 14.80
N ASP A 130 -2.08 2.27 14.13
CA ASP A 130 -2.01 0.87 14.55
C ASP A 130 -1.12 0.69 15.81
N ARG A 131 -0.38 1.73 16.23
CA ARG A 131 0.48 1.71 17.42
C ARG A 131 -0.25 1.91 18.75
N ILE A 132 -1.53 2.29 18.76
CA ILE A 132 -2.24 2.65 19.99
C ILE A 132 -3.69 2.13 19.97
N SER A 133 -3.91 0.96 20.55
CA SER A 133 -5.24 0.57 21.01
C SER A 133 -5.58 1.38 22.26
N GLY A 134 -6.53 2.31 22.15
CA GLY A 134 -7.11 3.00 23.29
C GLY A 134 -6.63 4.44 23.46
N GLN A 135 -7.58 5.35 23.25
CA GLN A 135 -7.59 6.76 23.60
C GLN A 135 -6.90 7.72 22.64
N SER A 136 -7.67 8.75 22.28
CA SER A 136 -7.29 9.95 21.55
C SER A 136 -6.03 10.56 22.17
N LYS A 137 -4.86 10.24 21.61
CA LYS A 137 -3.58 10.84 22.01
C LYS A 137 -2.94 11.45 20.80
N VAL A 138 -2.69 12.75 20.91
CA VAL A 138 -1.79 13.49 20.03
C VAL A 138 -0.49 12.68 19.90
N HIS A 139 -0.16 12.23 18.69
CA HIS A 139 1.03 11.42 18.46
C HIS A 139 2.26 12.31 18.39
N ILE A 140 3.31 11.99 19.16
CA ILE A 140 4.59 12.70 19.05
C ILE A 140 5.22 12.36 17.69
N PHE A 141 5.73 13.38 17.00
CA PHE A 141 6.42 13.18 15.73
C PHE A 141 7.77 12.50 15.97
N ASN A 142 7.88 11.23 15.58
CA ASN A 142 9.12 10.47 15.67
C ASN A 142 9.89 10.54 14.35
N SER A 143 10.96 11.34 14.32
CA SER A 143 11.81 11.55 13.14
C SER A 143 12.60 10.32 12.71
N ASP A 144 12.76 9.31 13.57
CA ASP A 144 13.37 8.02 13.20
C ASP A 144 12.41 7.17 12.37
N HIS A 145 11.10 7.38 12.51
CA HIS A 145 10.08 6.60 11.81
C HIS A 145 9.42 7.38 10.66
N TYR A 146 9.31 8.70 10.76
CA TYR A 146 8.61 9.51 9.77
C TYR A 146 9.45 10.68 9.27
N ARG A 147 9.29 10.98 7.99
CA ARG A 147 9.74 12.23 7.37
C ARG A 147 8.57 13.22 7.32
N PRO A 148 8.83 14.52 7.50
CA PRO A 148 7.78 15.53 7.38
C PRO A 148 7.25 15.58 5.93
N TYR A 149 5.92 15.74 5.78
CA TYR A 149 5.31 15.98 4.48
C TYR A 149 5.61 17.40 3.98
N LEU A 150 4.92 18.41 4.51
CA LEU A 150 5.19 19.82 4.21
C LEU A 150 5.79 20.58 5.39
N LYS A 151 5.40 20.21 6.61
CA LYS A 151 5.93 20.84 7.84
C LYS A 151 6.31 19.77 8.84
N SER A 152 7.38 20.04 9.58
CA SER A 152 7.70 19.37 10.82
C SER A 152 6.91 19.98 11.98
N GLY A 153 6.85 19.27 13.10
CA GLY A 153 6.31 19.76 14.35
C GLY A 153 6.56 18.77 15.47
N GLU A 154 6.22 19.14 16.70
CA GLU A 154 6.32 18.24 17.85
C GLU A 154 5.35 17.07 17.76
N PHE A 155 4.21 17.28 17.11
CA PHE A 155 3.13 16.30 17.00
C PHE A 155 2.80 15.97 15.54
N VAL A 156 2.17 14.82 15.34
CA VAL A 156 1.63 14.40 14.05
C VAL A 156 0.20 14.93 13.92
N ASP A 157 -0.07 15.63 12.82
CA ASP A 157 -1.42 16.05 12.40
C ASP A 157 -2.11 14.89 11.66
N PHE A 158 -1.51 14.44 10.55
CA PHE A 158 -2.01 13.31 9.77
C PHE A 158 -0.89 12.51 9.09
N CYS A 159 -1.17 11.24 8.80
CA CYS A 159 -0.28 10.36 8.06
C CYS A 159 -0.58 10.45 6.56
N VAL A 160 0.48 10.50 5.74
CA VAL A 160 0.38 10.55 4.27
C VAL A 160 0.81 9.22 3.66
N TRP A 161 1.87 8.60 4.18
CA TRP A 161 2.39 7.31 3.72
C TRP A 161 2.83 6.45 4.91
N PRO A 162 2.49 5.14 4.95
CA PRO A 162 2.84 4.28 6.06
C PRO A 162 4.35 4.02 6.14
N LEU A 163 4.79 3.58 7.32
CA LEU A 163 6.13 3.05 7.51
C LEU A 163 6.23 1.68 6.84
N ILE A 164 7.35 1.39 6.16
CA ILE A 164 7.56 0.08 5.54
C ILE A 164 8.65 -0.66 6.32
N ARG A 165 8.34 -1.85 6.80
CA ARG A 165 9.29 -2.78 7.42
C ARG A 165 9.60 -3.94 6.49
N LEU A 166 10.81 -4.48 6.63
CA LEU A 166 11.26 -5.65 5.89
C LEU A 166 10.33 -6.86 6.07
N HIS A 167 9.80 -7.03 7.29
CA HIS A 167 8.70 -7.92 7.63
C HIS A 167 8.01 -7.39 8.89
N GLN A 168 6.94 -8.03 9.35
CA GLN A 168 6.27 -7.66 10.60
C GLN A 168 7.28 -7.70 11.75
N ASP A 169 7.31 -6.62 12.54
CA ASP A 169 8.27 -6.39 13.64
C ASP A 169 9.76 -6.36 13.23
N GLY A 170 10.06 -6.38 11.93
CA GLY A 170 11.41 -6.30 11.38
C GLY A 170 11.96 -4.87 11.32
N PRO A 171 13.20 -4.69 10.82
CA PRO A 171 13.81 -3.37 10.65
C PRO A 171 13.02 -2.50 9.68
N ILE A 172 13.13 -1.17 9.88
CA ILE A 172 12.54 -0.17 8.98
C ILE A 172 13.30 -0.22 7.65
N LEU A 173 12.57 -0.52 6.57
CA LEU A 173 13.09 -0.46 5.21
C LEU A 173 12.94 0.96 4.64
N SER A 174 11.79 1.59 4.91
CA SER A 174 11.54 2.99 4.54
C SER A 174 10.74 3.70 5.62
N LYS A 175 11.18 4.91 5.97
CA LYS A 175 10.41 5.83 6.81
C LYS A 175 9.06 6.14 6.16
N GLY A 176 8.03 6.30 7.00
CA GLY A 176 6.74 6.82 6.55
C GLY A 176 6.82 8.32 6.28
N VAL A 177 5.71 8.88 5.80
CA VAL A 177 5.56 10.33 5.59
C VAL A 177 4.36 10.81 6.39
N ALA A 178 4.55 11.84 7.20
CA ALA A 178 3.50 12.41 8.03
C ALA A 178 3.60 13.94 8.09
N GLN A 179 2.47 14.61 8.22
CA GLN A 179 2.42 16.04 8.43
C GLN A 179 2.62 16.34 9.93
N GLY A 180 3.59 17.20 10.24
CA GLY A 180 3.80 17.70 11.59
C GLY A 180 2.93 18.92 11.90
N MET A 181 2.62 19.08 13.19
CA MET A 181 1.99 20.27 13.76
C MET A 181 2.67 20.64 15.08
N ASN A 182 2.69 21.94 15.37
CA ASN A 182 2.95 22.45 16.72
C ASN A 182 1.59 22.76 17.36
N LYS A 183 1.51 22.71 18.69
CA LYS A 183 0.34 23.18 19.42
C LYS A 183 0.12 24.67 19.24
#